data_AF-A0A9E3QGV4-F1
#
_entry.id   AF-A0A9E3QGV4-F1
#
_cell.length_a   1.000
_cell.length_b   1.000
_cell.length_c   1.000
_cell.angle_alpha   90.00
_cell.angle_beta   90.00
_cell.angle_gamma   90.00
#
_symmetry.space_group_name_H-M   'P 1'
#
loop_
_entity.id
_entity.type
_entity.pdbx_description
1 polymer ?
#
loop_
_entity_poly.entity_id
_entity_poly.type
_entity_poly.pdbx_seq_one_letter_code
_entity_poly.pdbx_strand_id
1 'polypeptide(L)'
;VILYTVRPLDLWLARPFIRAKYITLVNLLADRELMPEYLTARDVSGDLAGWALRWLDHPAERARVSAALAELRARVAEPGASERAAARIAEALGAFAPASYRGPHEQVSYSRNGKVDGPP
;
A
#
# COMPACT_ATOMS: atom_id res chain seq x y z
N VAL A 1 1.97 4.19 18.51
CA VAL A 1 3.39 4.52 18.27
C VAL A 1 3.93 3.55 17.23
N ILE A 2 4.85 3.97 16.37
CA ILE A 2 5.34 3.18 15.24
C ILE A 2 6.87 3.10 15.29
N LEU A 3 7.43 1.90 15.13
CA LEU A 3 8.87 1.65 15.12
C LEU A 3 9.26 0.88 13.85
N TYR A 4 10.27 1.38 13.16
CA TYR A 4 11.00 0.68 12.11
C TYR A 4 12.44 0.47 12.55
N THR A 5 12.79 -0.78 12.84
CA THR A 5 14.17 -1.15 13.16
C THR A 5 14.96 -1.35 11.87
N VAL A 6 16.04 -0.60 11.71
CA VAL A 6 16.94 -0.69 10.55
C VAL A 6 18.37 -0.77 11.03
N ARG A 7 19.24 -1.46 10.29
CA ARG A 7 20.66 -1.52 10.66
C ARG A 7 21.32 -0.15 10.47
N PRO A 8 22.33 0.23 11.28
CA PRO A 8 22.99 1.53 11.14
C PRO A 8 23.58 1.76 9.74
N LEU A 9 24.14 0.71 9.14
CA LEU A 9 24.70 0.76 7.79
C LEU A 9 23.62 0.99 6.73
N ASP A 10 22.49 0.28 6.83
CA ASP A 10 21.36 0.46 5.90
C ASP A 10 20.81 1.88 5.98
N LEU A 11 20.70 2.42 7.20
CA LEU A 11 20.26 3.80 7.41
C LEU A 11 21.24 4.80 6.80
N TRP A 12 22.55 4.58 6.96
CA TRP A 12 23.57 5.43 6.37
C TRP A 12 23.51 5.43 4.84
N LEU A 13 23.33 4.25 4.23
CA LEU A 13 23.18 4.10 2.79
C LEU A 13 21.85 4.68 2.27
N ALA A 14 20.76 4.52 3.02
CA ALA A 14 19.43 4.98 2.61
C ALA A 14 19.23 6.49 2.81
N ARG A 15 19.99 7.15 3.68
CA ARG A 15 19.90 8.61 3.97
C ARG A 15 19.74 9.50 2.73
N PRO A 16 20.60 9.43 1.69
CA PRO A 16 20.42 10.25 0.49
C PRO A 16 19.17 9.91 -0.34
N PHE A 17 18.59 8.72 -0.15
CA PHE A 17 17.39 8.28 -0.87
C PHE A 17 16.08 8.59 -0.13
N ILE A 18 16.13 8.90 1.16
CA ILE A 18 14.95 9.27 1.95
C ILE A 18 14.58 10.73 1.63
N ARG A 19 13.70 10.91 0.64
CA ARG A 19 13.14 12.23 0.28
C ARG A 19 11.81 12.54 0.96
N ALA A 20 11.16 11.50 1.51
CA ALA A 20 9.88 11.62 2.16
C ALA A 20 10.03 12.20 3.58
N LYS A 21 9.20 13.18 3.93
CA LYS A 21 9.20 13.83 5.25
C LYS A 21 8.81 12.89 6.39
N TYR A 22 8.02 11.86 6.07
CA TYR A 22 7.56 10.80 6.97
C TYR A 22 7.71 9.44 6.27
N ILE A 23 7.85 8.35 7.02
CA ILE A 23 7.96 6.99 6.43
C ILE A 23 6.64 6.26 6.57
N THR A 24 5.94 6.46 7.70
CA THR A 24 4.64 5.85 7.91
C THR A 24 3.60 6.41 6.94
N LEU A 25 2.79 5.52 6.37
CA LEU A 25 1.69 5.91 5.49
C LEU A 25 0.72 6.88 6.20
N VAL A 26 0.47 6.67 7.49
CA VAL A 26 -0.41 7.53 8.29
C VAL A 26 0.11 8.97 8.35
N ASN A 27 1.39 9.18 8.69
CA ASN A 27 1.95 10.53 8.78
C ASN A 27 2.12 11.16 7.39
N LEU A 28 2.44 10.36 6.37
CA LEU A 28 2.49 10.79 4.97
C LEU A 28 1.14 11.33 4.49
N LEU A 29 0.06 10.58 4.70
CA LEU A 29 -1.29 10.98 4.30
C LEU A 29 -1.83 12.15 5.15
N ALA A 30 -1.35 12.29 6.39
CA ALA A 30 -1.69 13.39 7.28
C ALA A 30 -0.90 14.69 6.98
N ASP A 31 0.24 14.58 6.30
CA ASP A 31 1.26 15.62 6.12
C ASP A 31 1.74 16.27 7.45
N ARG A 32 1.62 15.52 8.54
CA ARG A 32 2.08 15.90 9.87
C ARG A 32 2.36 14.65 10.69
N GLU A 33 3.14 14.82 11.75
CA GLU A 33 3.32 13.76 12.74
C GLU A 33 2.03 13.60 13.54
N LEU A 34 1.19 12.66 13.12
CA LEU A 34 -0.04 12.27 13.81
C LEU A 34 0.24 11.15 14.80
N MET A 35 1.12 10.23 14.41
CA MET A 35 1.59 9.11 15.23
C MET A 35 3.10 9.25 15.46
N PRO A 36 3.57 9.12 16.71
CA PRO A 36 5.00 9.14 16.99
C PRO A 36 5.71 7.99 16.26
N GLU A 37 6.79 8.32 15.58
CA GLU A 37 7.47 7.45 14.61
C GLU A 37 8.98 7.39 14.86
N TYR A 38 9.52 6.17 14.93
CA TYR A 38 10.93 5.92 15.18
C TYR A 38 11.55 5.14 14.02
N LEU A 39 12.55 5.73 13.36
CA LEU A 39 13.44 5.04 12.41
C LEU A 39 14.82 4.91 13.05
N THR A 40 15.12 3.76 13.65
CA THR A 40 16.38 3.65 14.40
C THR A 40 16.86 2.22 14.60
N ALA A 41 18.16 2.07 14.86
CA ALA A 41 18.81 0.80 15.17
C ALA A 41 18.95 0.55 16.69
N ARG A 42 18.69 1.58 17.49
CA ARG A 42 18.85 1.60 18.95
C ARG A 42 17.55 1.18 19.62
N ASP A 43 17.67 0.68 20.85
CA ASP A 43 16.52 0.36 21.68
C ASP A 43 15.79 1.65 22.07
N VAL A 44 14.48 1.70 21.78
CA VAL A 44 13.56 2.79 22.14
C VAL A 44 12.35 2.25 22.90
N SER A 45 12.44 1.05 23.46
CA SER A 45 11.32 0.39 24.15
C SER A 45 10.75 1.23 25.30
N GLY A 46 11.61 1.98 26.01
CA GLY A 46 11.18 2.91 27.05
C GLY A 46 10.29 4.04 26.51
N ASP A 47 10.64 4.62 25.35
CA ASP A 47 9.84 5.66 24.70
C ASP A 47 8.52 5.10 24.18
N LEU A 48 8.54 3.91 23.60
CA LEU A 48 7.34 3.22 23.12
C LEU A 48 6.36 2.96 24.28
N ALA A 49 6.87 2.44 25.39
CA ALA A 49 6.08 2.21 26.60
C ALA A 49 5.53 3.52 27.17
N GLY A 50 6.35 4.58 27.20
CA GLY A 50 5.91 5.91 27.61
C GLY A 50 4.76 6.47 26.76
N TRP A 51 4.82 6.30 25.43
CA TRP A 51 3.70 6.66 24.55
C TRP A 51 2.45 5.83 24.79
N ALA A 52 2.59 4.52 25.00
CA ALA A 52 1.47 3.65 25.30
C ALA A 52 0.79 4.05 26.62
N LEU A 53 1.57 4.25 27.68
CA LEU A 53 1.08 4.69 28.98
C LEU A 53 0.39 6.06 28.90
N ARG A 54 0.98 7.03 28.19
CA ARG A 54 0.34 8.34 27.97
C ARG A 54 -1.08 8.19 27.42
N TRP A 55 -1.29 7.39 26.38
CA TRP A 55 -2.62 7.18 25.80
C TRP A 55 -3.55 6.29 26.63
N LEU A 56 -3.01 5.41 27.47
CA LEU A 56 -3.80 4.63 28.43
C LEU A 56 -4.34 5.54 29.54
N ASP A 57 -3.46 6.35 30.13
CA ASP A 57 -3.74 7.17 31.31
C ASP A 57 -4.49 8.48 30.97
N HIS A 58 -4.34 9.00 29.75
CA HIS A 58 -4.95 10.26 29.31
C HIS A 58 -5.97 10.01 28.20
N PRO A 59 -7.24 9.66 28.54
CA PRO A 59 -8.25 9.31 27.57
C PRO A 59 -8.58 10.45 26.60
N ALA A 60 -8.42 11.72 27.02
CA ALA A 60 -8.61 12.88 26.16
C ALA A 60 -7.56 12.95 25.03
N GLU A 61 -6.30 12.65 25.32
CA GLU A 61 -5.25 12.63 24.30
C GLU A 61 -5.49 11.49 23.30
N ARG A 62 -5.83 10.30 23.81
CA ARG A 62 -6.19 9.15 22.98
C ARG A 62 -7.38 9.48 22.08
N ALA A 63 -8.43 10.09 22.62
CA ALA A 63 -9.61 10.49 21.85
C ALA A 63 -9.26 11.47 20.73
N ARG A 64 -8.40 12.46 21.01
CA ARG A 64 -7.93 13.43 20.01
C ARG A 64 -7.18 12.75 18.85
N VAL A 65 -6.28 11.81 19.15
CA VAL A 65 -5.53 11.07 18.13
C VAL A 65 -6.47 10.17 17.32
N SER A 66 -7.37 9.45 17.98
CA SER A 66 -8.37 8.60 17.31
C SER A 66 -9.30 9.39 16.39
N ALA A 67 -9.76 10.57 16.83
CA ALA A 67 -10.59 11.46 16.01
C ALA A 67 -9.84 11.91 14.74
N ALA A 68 -8.59 12.36 14.89
CA ALA A 68 -7.76 12.76 13.76
C ALA A 68 -7.46 11.60 12.79
N LEU A 69 -7.33 10.36 13.27
CA LEU A 69 -7.21 9.18 12.42
C LEU A 69 -8.52 8.87 11.67
N ALA A 70 -9.67 9.05 12.33
CA ALA A 70 -10.97 8.87 11.70
C ALA A 70 -11.22 9.91 10.59
N GLU A 71 -10.89 11.18 10.84
CA GLU A 71 -10.93 12.25 9.83
C GLU A 71 -10.01 11.94 8.65
N LEU A 72 -8.77 11.50 8.93
CA LEU A 72 -7.83 11.13 7.89
C LEU A 72 -8.39 9.99 7.04
N ARG A 73 -8.93 8.93 7.67
CA ARG A 73 -9.57 7.82 6.97
C ARG A 73 -10.70 8.30 6.07
N ALA A 74 -11.58 9.17 6.57
CA ALA A 74 -12.70 9.70 5.79
C ALA A 74 -12.22 10.46 4.55
N ARG A 75 -11.07 11.14 4.63
CA ARG A 75 -10.50 11.90 3.51
C ARG A 75 -9.81 11.04 2.46
N VAL A 76 -9.15 9.94 2.86
CA VAL A 76 -8.22 9.22 1.97
C VAL A 76 -8.65 7.80 1.60
N ALA A 77 -9.57 7.19 2.36
CA ALA A 77 -10.00 5.81 2.17
C ALA A 77 -11.35 5.74 1.46
N GLU A 78 -11.40 6.18 0.21
CA GLU A 78 -12.56 5.98 -0.66
C GLU A 78 -12.65 4.51 -1.13
N PRO A 79 -13.77 3.81 -0.87
CA PRO A 79 -14.01 2.48 -1.42
C PRO A 79 -13.93 2.47 -2.95
N GLY A 80 -13.73 1.31 -3.56
CA GLY A 80 -13.74 1.17 -5.02
C GLY A 80 -12.38 1.29 -5.71
N ALA A 81 -11.27 1.28 -4.95
CA ALA A 81 -9.93 1.45 -5.52
C ALA A 81 -9.58 0.36 -6.54
N SER A 82 -9.92 -0.89 -6.24
CA SER A 82 -9.69 -2.03 -7.14
C SER A 82 -10.52 -1.93 -8.41
N GLU A 83 -11.79 -1.52 -8.29
CA GLU A 83 -12.72 -1.34 -9.40
C GLU A 83 -12.26 -0.21 -10.31
N ARG A 84 -11.84 0.93 -9.74
CA ARG A 84 -11.24 2.04 -10.50
C ARG A 84 -9.96 1.60 -11.20
N ALA A 85 -9.10 0.83 -10.54
CA ALA A 85 -7.88 0.30 -11.15
C ALA A 85 -8.20 -0.65 -12.32
N ALA A 86 -9.14 -1.58 -12.14
CA ALA A 86 -9.58 -2.50 -13.18
C ALA A 86 -10.19 -1.75 -14.40
N ALA A 87 -11.03 -0.75 -14.15
CA ALA A 87 -11.60 0.08 -15.21
C ALA A 87 -10.52 0.80 -16.02
N ARG A 88 -9.51 1.36 -15.35
CA ARG A 88 -8.37 2.03 -16.01
C ARG A 88 -7.51 1.07 -16.82
N ILE A 89 -7.31 -0.16 -16.36
CA ILE A 89 -6.60 -1.21 -17.11
C ILE A 89 -7.41 -1.59 -18.35
N ALA A 90 -8.72 -1.82 -18.20
CA ALA A 90 -9.60 -2.17 -19.32
C ALA A 90 -9.64 -1.06 -20.38
N GLU A 91 -9.71 0.20 -19.97
CA GLU A 91 -9.63 1.38 -20.85
C GLU A 91 -8.30 1.41 -21.61
N ALA A 92 -7.17 1.22 -20.91
CA ALA A 92 -5.86 1.19 -21.52
C ALA A 92 -5.70 0.05 -22.55
N LEU A 93 -6.27 -1.13 -22.27
CA LEU A 93 -6.29 -2.27 -23.20
C LEU A 93 -7.25 -2.06 -24.38
N GLY A 94 -8.37 -1.37 -24.18
CA GLY A 94 -9.28 -1.01 -25.28
C GLY A 94 -8.68 0.04 -26.22
N ALA A 95 -7.88 0.96 -25.69
CA ALA A 95 -7.10 1.93 -26.47
C ALA A 95 -5.89 1.29 -27.18
N PHE A 96 -5.37 0.18 -26.65
CA PHE A 96 -4.37 -0.64 -27.29
C PHE A 96 -5.07 -1.62 -28.25
N ALA A 97 -5.25 -1.26 -29.51
CA ALA A 97 -5.71 -2.20 -30.52
C ALA A 97 -4.83 -3.47 -30.41
N PRO A 98 -5.38 -4.63 -29.99
CA PRO A 98 -4.52 -5.76 -29.71
C PRO A 98 -3.90 -6.20 -31.02
N ALA A 99 -2.56 -6.16 -31.09
CA ALA A 99 -1.87 -7.00 -32.05
C ALA A 99 -2.42 -8.41 -31.82
N SER A 100 -3.02 -8.99 -32.85
CA SER A 100 -3.55 -10.35 -32.78
C SER A 100 -2.44 -11.24 -32.22
N TYR A 101 -2.70 -11.85 -31.05
CA TYR A 101 -1.75 -12.74 -30.43
C TYR A 101 -1.50 -13.92 -31.39
N ARG A 102 -0.40 -13.87 -32.15
CA ARG A 102 0.11 -14.98 -32.96
C ARG A 102 1.04 -15.84 -32.10
N GLY A 103 0.47 -16.60 -31.17
CA GLY A 103 1.19 -17.63 -30.44
C GLY A 103 1.21 -18.96 -31.19
N PRO A 104 2.07 -19.94 -30.83
CA PRO A 104 2.20 -21.23 -31.51
C PRO A 104 0.95 -22.11 -31.54
N HIS A 105 -0.13 -21.71 -30.87
CA HIS A 105 -1.38 -22.45 -30.74
C HIS A 105 -2.55 -21.74 -31.45
N GLU A 106 -2.26 -20.87 -32.41
CA GLU A 106 -3.28 -20.17 -33.20
C GLU A 106 -4.12 -21.21 -33.99
N GLN A 107 -5.36 -21.37 -33.52
CA GLN A 107 -6.52 -22.06 -34.11
C GLN A 107 -6.69 -23.54 -33.78
N VAL A 108 -7.27 -23.80 -32.60
CA VAL A 108 -8.22 -24.91 -32.46
C VAL A 108 -9.63 -24.31 -32.45
N SER A 109 -10.26 -24.29 -33.62
CA SER A 109 -11.68 -24.02 -33.77
C SER A 109 -12.45 -25.16 -33.12
N TYR A 110 -12.98 -24.95 -31.91
CA TYR A 110 -13.99 -25.84 -31.36
C TYR A 110 -15.29 -25.66 -32.16
N SER A 111 -15.47 -26.52 -33.17
CA SER A 111 -16.74 -26.66 -33.87
C SER A 111 -17.76 -27.23 -32.90
N ARG A 112 -18.90 -26.54 -32.75
CA ARG A 112 -20.06 -26.92 -31.94
C ARG A 112 -20.81 -28.08 -32.58
N ASN A 113 -20.15 -29.20 -32.84
CA ASN A 113 -20.75 -30.50 -33.09
C ASN A 113 -19.64 -31.55 -32.99
N GLY A 114 -19.77 -32.42 -31.99
CA GLY A 114 -18.71 -33.31 -31.49
C GLY A 114 -18.17 -34.31 -32.49
N LYS A 115 -17.25 -33.86 -33.34
CA LYS A 115 -16.30 -34.73 -34.03
C LYS A 115 -14.92 -34.10 -33.98
N VAL A 116 -14.00 -34.79 -33.29
CA VAL A 116 -12.59 -34.43 -33.21
C VAL A 116 -11.93 -35.08 -34.42
N ASP A 117 -11.60 -34.29 -35.43
CA ASP A 117 -10.74 -34.76 -36.53
C ASP A 117 -9.30 -34.32 -36.20
N GLY A 118 -8.49 -35.28 -35.75
CA GLY A 118 -7.03 -35.17 -35.62
C GLY A 118 -6.34 -36.19 -36.54
N PRO A 119 -5.06 -35.98 -36.90
CA PRO A 119 -4.34 -36.88 -37.80
C PRO A 119 -4.09 -38.25 -37.15
N PRO A 120 -3.80 -39.31 -37.94
CA PRO A 120 -3.65 -40.67 -37.44
C PRO A 120 -2.52 -40.83 -36.40
#